data_AF-A0A523XS56-F1
#
_entry.id   AF-A0A523XS56-F1
#
_cell.length_a   1.000
_cell.length_b   1.000
_cell.length_c   1.000
_cell.angle_alpha   90.00
_cell.angle_beta   90.00
_cell.angle_gamma   90.00
#
_symmetry.space_group_name_H-M   'P 1'
#
loop_
_entity.id
_entity.type
_entity.pdbx_description
1 polymer ?
#
loop_
_entity_poly.entity_id
_entity_poly.type
_entity_poly.pdbx_seq_one_letter_code
_entity_poly.pdbx_strand_id
1 'polypeptide(L)'
;IIRQYDHEVQGGSVVKPLTGIGNDGPSDASVTRPVLHSDRGVIISCGINPRYGLIDPYWMAASAVDEALRNQIAVGGSLDRVALLDNFSWGNPDVPERLGALVRAAKACHDASTAYGCPFISGKDSLNNEYRVGDKTISIPPTLLISAMGIMSDVRKAKTMDAKGVGSLIYVVGKTFDELGGSHYYLVHGEIGCNVPRVSFVDARCIMESLSGASRKGLLRSIHDCSEGGIGVACAEMAFAGGLGIEIDLSHVPLGDPIERDDKILFSESNTRFIVEVGERNRLQFEAEMRNVPFGLLGTVDDSGDFVVKGMTGKVVVSADIAGLKEAWQKPLRW
;
A
#
# COMPACT_ATOMS: atom_id res chain seq x y z
N ILE A 1 -4.08 6.11 -19.47
CA ILE A 1 -5.12 6.44 -18.47
C ILE A 1 -4.75 7.70 -17.68
N ILE A 2 -3.80 7.68 -16.73
CA ILE A 2 -3.52 8.85 -15.86
C ILE A 2 -3.24 10.14 -16.65
N ARG A 3 -2.34 10.09 -17.65
CA ARG A 3 -1.96 11.27 -18.45
C ARG A 3 -3.04 11.82 -19.40
N GLN A 4 -4.19 11.15 -19.53
CA GLN A 4 -5.30 11.64 -20.36
C GLN A 4 -6.15 12.71 -19.66
N TYR A 5 -6.13 12.72 -18.33
CA TYR A 5 -6.94 13.61 -17.52
C TYR A 5 -6.09 14.72 -16.92
N ASP A 6 -6.73 15.85 -16.66
CA ASP A 6 -6.10 16.99 -15.99
C ASP A 6 -5.89 16.69 -14.50
N HIS A 7 -4.78 17.19 -13.95
CA HIS A 7 -4.43 17.10 -12.53
C HIS A 7 -4.06 18.46 -11.93
N GLU A 8 -4.28 19.57 -12.62
CA GLU A 8 -3.76 20.90 -12.25
C GLU A 8 -4.84 21.99 -12.17
N VAL A 9 -5.99 21.80 -12.81
CA VAL A 9 -7.09 22.75 -12.82
C VAL A 9 -7.45 23.13 -11.39
N GLN A 10 -7.65 24.43 -11.17
CA GLN A 10 -7.79 25.11 -9.87
C GLN A 10 -6.50 25.31 -9.06
N GLY A 11 -5.35 24.74 -9.45
CA GLY A 11 -4.06 24.97 -8.80
C GLY A 11 -3.98 24.44 -7.36
N GLY A 12 -4.85 23.49 -7.02
CA GLY A 12 -4.98 22.92 -5.68
C GLY A 12 -4.18 21.64 -5.45
N SER A 13 -3.64 21.00 -6.49
CA SER A 13 -2.95 19.71 -6.37
C SER A 13 -1.61 19.83 -5.64
N VAL A 14 -1.40 18.98 -4.65
CA VAL A 14 -0.17 18.93 -3.83
C VAL A 14 0.59 17.63 -4.10
N VAL A 15 -0.08 16.49 -3.93
CA VAL A 15 0.43 15.17 -4.33
C VAL A 15 -0.48 14.65 -5.44
N LYS A 16 0.14 14.26 -6.56
CA LYS A 16 -0.50 13.87 -7.80
C LYS A 16 -0.40 12.35 -7.98
N PRO A 17 -1.20 11.74 -8.89
CA PRO A 17 -1.16 10.30 -9.11
C PRO A 17 0.20 9.75 -9.58
N LEU A 18 1.05 10.61 -10.17
CA LEU A 18 2.44 10.28 -10.50
C LEU A 18 3.40 11.24 -9.82
N THR A 19 4.44 10.70 -9.19
CA THR A 19 5.45 11.44 -8.43
C THR A 19 6.86 11.03 -8.86
N GLY A 20 7.88 11.41 -8.08
CA GLY A 20 9.29 11.19 -8.43
C GLY A 20 9.87 12.21 -9.40
N ILE A 21 11.16 12.05 -9.71
CA ILE A 21 11.95 13.01 -10.49
C ILE A 21 11.38 13.25 -11.90
N GLY A 22 10.73 12.24 -12.47
CA GLY A 22 10.14 12.28 -13.81
C GLY A 22 8.62 12.50 -13.82
N ASN A 23 7.98 12.65 -12.65
CA ASN A 23 6.52 12.60 -12.51
C ASN A 23 5.93 11.38 -13.25
N ASP A 24 6.52 10.22 -13.00
CA ASP A 24 6.27 8.99 -13.72
C ASP A 24 6.50 7.72 -12.88
N GLY A 25 6.72 7.87 -11.57
CA GLY A 25 6.53 6.82 -10.58
C GLY A 25 5.14 6.91 -9.95
N PRO A 26 4.62 5.84 -9.33
CA PRO A 26 3.32 5.87 -8.69
C PRO A 26 3.25 6.81 -7.47
N SER A 27 2.05 6.94 -6.90
CA SER A 27 1.81 7.61 -5.63
C SER A 27 0.72 6.88 -4.87
N ASP A 28 0.90 6.77 -3.56
CA ASP A 28 -0.02 6.05 -2.67
C ASP A 28 -1.41 6.73 -2.60
N ALA A 29 -1.45 8.06 -2.62
CA ALA A 29 -2.69 8.82 -2.51
C ALA A 29 -2.57 10.21 -3.15
N SER A 30 -3.72 10.84 -3.40
CA SER A 30 -3.76 12.24 -3.83
C SER A 30 -3.92 13.17 -2.62
N VAL A 31 -3.26 14.33 -2.68
CA VAL A 31 -3.44 15.40 -1.70
C VAL A 31 -3.81 16.68 -2.44
N THR A 32 -4.92 17.28 -2.06
CA THR A 32 -5.41 18.52 -2.67
C THR A 32 -5.70 19.59 -1.63
N ARG A 33 -5.46 20.84 -1.99
CA ARG A 33 -5.76 22.04 -1.21
C ARG A 33 -6.98 22.73 -1.82
N PRO A 34 -8.20 22.47 -1.31
CA PRO A 34 -9.42 23.04 -1.89
C PRO A 34 -9.56 24.54 -1.64
N VAL A 35 -8.94 25.06 -0.57
CA VAL A 35 -8.94 26.50 -0.24
C VAL A 35 -7.51 27.02 -0.37
N LEU A 36 -7.20 27.75 -1.44
CA LEU A 36 -5.83 28.10 -1.84
C LEU A 36 -5.06 28.95 -0.80
N HIS A 37 -5.76 29.69 0.05
CA HIS A 37 -5.17 30.50 1.12
C HIS A 37 -5.02 29.76 2.47
N SER A 38 -5.36 28.48 2.52
CA SER A 38 -5.23 27.62 3.70
C SER A 38 -4.17 26.57 3.48
N ASP A 39 -3.32 26.32 4.48
CA ASP A 39 -2.37 25.20 4.43
C ASP A 39 -3.06 23.84 4.62
N ARG A 40 -4.35 23.80 4.99
CA ARG A 40 -5.11 22.54 5.12
C ARG A 40 -5.44 21.93 3.76
N GLY A 41 -5.44 20.61 3.70
CA GLY A 41 -5.79 19.84 2.51
C GLY A 41 -6.68 18.64 2.81
N VAL A 42 -7.08 17.96 1.74
CA VAL A 42 -7.82 16.72 1.74
C VAL A 42 -6.96 15.64 1.09
N ILE A 43 -6.87 14.50 1.75
CA ILE A 43 -6.23 13.29 1.24
C ILE A 43 -7.34 12.40 0.70
N ILE A 44 -7.16 11.86 -0.51
CA ILE A 44 -8.01 10.81 -1.07
C ILE A 44 -7.12 9.63 -1.44
N SER A 45 -7.37 8.49 -0.81
CA SER A 45 -6.69 7.23 -1.02
C SER A 45 -7.70 6.10 -1.24
N CYS A 46 -7.23 4.95 -1.70
CA CYS A 46 -8.07 3.78 -1.88
C CYS A 46 -7.33 2.47 -1.61
N GLY A 47 -8.08 1.39 -1.47
CA GLY A 47 -7.59 0.02 -1.44
C GLY A 47 -8.57 -0.92 -2.15
N ILE A 48 -8.05 -1.92 -2.86
CA ILE A 48 -8.85 -2.83 -3.69
C ILE A 48 -8.11 -4.13 -3.98
N ASN A 49 -8.57 -5.25 -3.38
CA ASN A 49 -7.85 -6.53 -3.43
C ASN A 49 -8.72 -7.71 -3.93
N PRO A 50 -9.28 -7.68 -5.16
CA PRO A 50 -10.31 -8.63 -5.60
C PRO A 50 -9.84 -10.09 -5.61
N ARG A 51 -8.54 -10.35 -5.77
CA ARG A 51 -7.98 -11.71 -5.76
C ARG A 51 -8.03 -12.36 -4.39
N TYR A 52 -7.93 -11.58 -3.31
CA TYR A 52 -8.11 -12.09 -1.95
C TYR A 52 -9.54 -12.59 -1.75
N GLY A 53 -10.51 -11.94 -2.40
CA GLY A 53 -11.94 -12.28 -2.33
C GLY A 53 -12.28 -13.61 -3.00
N LEU A 54 -11.40 -14.13 -3.88
CA LEU A 54 -11.51 -15.48 -4.43
C LEU A 54 -11.25 -16.57 -3.37
N ILE A 55 -10.56 -16.22 -2.27
CA ILE A 55 -10.19 -17.12 -1.18
C ILE A 55 -11.02 -16.81 0.07
N ASP A 56 -10.97 -15.57 0.57
CA ASP A 56 -11.73 -15.14 1.75
C ASP A 56 -12.22 -13.68 1.61
N PRO A 57 -13.54 -13.48 1.39
CA PRO A 57 -14.15 -12.15 1.27
C PRO A 57 -14.04 -11.25 2.51
N TYR A 58 -13.93 -11.83 3.71
CA TYR A 58 -13.74 -11.04 4.93
C TYR A 58 -12.34 -10.40 4.91
N TRP A 59 -11.31 -11.21 4.67
CA TRP A 59 -9.94 -10.70 4.65
C TRP A 59 -9.65 -9.81 3.44
N MET A 60 -10.27 -10.08 2.28
CA MET A 60 -10.28 -9.14 1.16
C MET A 60 -10.76 -7.74 1.57
N ALA A 61 -11.91 -7.65 2.25
CA ALA A 61 -12.48 -6.38 2.65
C ALA A 61 -11.65 -5.70 3.77
N ALA A 62 -11.15 -6.47 4.74
CA ALA A 62 -10.26 -5.95 5.77
C ALA A 62 -8.96 -5.39 5.17
N SER A 63 -8.33 -6.10 4.24
CA SER A 63 -7.13 -5.63 3.53
C SER A 63 -7.40 -4.37 2.72
N ALA A 64 -8.55 -4.27 2.03
CA ALA A 64 -8.92 -3.07 1.28
C ALA A 64 -9.11 -1.83 2.19
N VAL A 65 -9.69 -2.01 3.39
CA VAL A 65 -9.77 -0.93 4.38
C VAL A 65 -8.38 -0.55 4.90
N ASP A 66 -7.56 -1.53 5.27
CA ASP A 66 -6.20 -1.29 5.76
C ASP A 66 -5.34 -0.58 4.71
N GLU A 67 -5.37 -1.01 3.45
CA GLU A 67 -4.64 -0.40 2.33
C GLU A 67 -5.09 1.04 2.06
N ALA A 68 -6.40 1.32 2.04
CA ALA A 68 -6.89 2.68 1.90
C ALA A 68 -6.35 3.60 3.01
N LEU A 69 -6.29 3.11 4.25
CA LEU A 69 -5.73 3.84 5.37
C LEU A 69 -4.19 3.91 5.32
N ARG A 70 -3.50 2.86 4.90
CA ARG A 70 -2.03 2.85 4.69
C ARG A 70 -1.64 3.91 3.68
N ASN A 71 -2.29 3.94 2.52
CA ASN A 71 -2.07 4.93 1.48
C ASN A 71 -2.25 6.37 1.99
N GLN A 72 -3.23 6.59 2.88
CA GLN A 72 -3.41 7.88 3.55
C GLN A 72 -2.25 8.22 4.50
N ILE A 73 -1.72 7.25 5.25
CA ILE A 73 -0.54 7.45 6.10
C ILE A 73 0.71 7.71 5.26
N ALA A 74 0.86 7.02 4.12
CA ALA A 74 2.01 7.11 3.24
C ALA A 74 2.22 8.51 2.67
N VAL A 75 1.15 9.27 2.42
CA VAL A 75 1.28 10.68 2.02
C VAL A 75 1.43 11.65 3.18
N GLY A 76 1.67 11.17 4.40
CA GLY A 76 1.85 11.97 5.61
C GLY A 76 0.55 12.34 6.34
N GLY A 77 -0.54 11.61 6.05
CA GLY A 77 -1.80 11.74 6.76
C GLY A 77 -1.77 11.18 8.18
N SER A 78 -2.96 11.06 8.78
CA SER A 78 -3.16 10.40 10.06
C SER A 78 -4.53 9.74 10.11
N LEU A 79 -4.78 8.92 11.12
CA LEU A 79 -6.12 8.39 11.41
C LEU A 79 -7.05 9.41 12.09
N ASP A 80 -6.58 10.63 12.40
CA ASP A 80 -7.47 11.70 12.88
C ASP A 80 -8.34 12.22 11.74
N ARG A 81 -9.67 12.17 11.93
CA ARG A 81 -10.70 12.65 10.98
C ARG A 81 -10.59 12.02 9.60
N VAL A 82 -10.69 10.69 9.57
CA VAL A 82 -10.84 9.93 8.33
C VAL A 82 -12.27 9.44 8.21
N ALA A 83 -12.83 9.57 7.01
CA ALA A 83 -14.07 8.94 6.65
C ALA A 83 -13.82 7.91 5.53
N LEU A 84 -14.54 6.80 5.60
CA LEU A 84 -14.48 5.73 4.62
C LEU A 84 -15.67 5.81 3.67
N LEU A 85 -15.46 5.29 2.46
CA LEU A 85 -16.51 5.03 1.48
C LEU A 85 -16.34 3.62 0.92
N ASP A 86 -17.44 2.94 0.68
CA ASP A 86 -17.46 1.58 0.12
C ASP A 86 -18.15 1.54 -1.24
N ASN A 87 -17.58 0.79 -2.19
CA ASN A 87 -18.24 0.48 -3.46
C ASN A 87 -18.23 -1.04 -3.67
N PHE A 88 -19.35 -1.68 -3.34
CA PHE A 88 -19.55 -3.11 -3.53
C PHE A 88 -19.90 -3.40 -4.99
N SER A 89 -19.14 -4.29 -5.62
CA SER A 89 -19.46 -4.87 -6.93
C SER A 89 -19.57 -6.38 -6.79
N TRP A 90 -20.79 -6.89 -6.94
CA TRP A 90 -21.11 -8.29 -6.63
C TRP A 90 -21.96 -8.96 -7.70
N GLY A 91 -21.93 -10.30 -7.70
CA GLY A 91 -22.86 -11.12 -8.48
C GLY A 91 -24.30 -11.08 -7.94
N ASN A 92 -25.13 -12.00 -8.41
CA ASN A 92 -26.51 -12.17 -8.00
C ASN A 92 -26.58 -12.63 -6.53
N PRO A 93 -27.16 -11.83 -5.61
CA PRO A 93 -27.27 -12.17 -4.19
C PRO A 93 -28.31 -13.25 -3.89
N ASP A 94 -29.14 -13.68 -4.85
CA ASP A 94 -30.06 -14.81 -4.63
C ASP A 94 -29.33 -16.16 -4.55
N VAL A 95 -28.06 -16.22 -4.99
CA VAL A 95 -27.21 -17.39 -4.84
C VAL A 95 -26.56 -17.40 -3.45
N PRO A 96 -26.81 -18.41 -2.59
CA PRO A 96 -26.38 -18.41 -1.19
C PRO A 96 -24.89 -18.16 -0.98
N GLU A 97 -24.02 -18.72 -1.82
CA GLU A 97 -22.56 -18.55 -1.72
C GLU A 97 -22.16 -17.09 -1.97
N ARG A 98 -22.83 -16.42 -2.92
CA ARG A 98 -22.58 -15.02 -3.26
C ARG A 98 -23.08 -14.10 -2.16
N LEU A 99 -24.27 -14.36 -1.62
CA LEU A 99 -24.79 -13.63 -0.46
C LEU A 99 -23.89 -13.79 0.76
N GLY A 100 -23.46 -15.02 1.06
CA GLY A 100 -22.57 -15.29 2.17
C GLY A 100 -21.25 -14.53 2.05
N ALA A 101 -20.69 -14.47 0.86
CA ALA A 101 -19.47 -13.70 0.58
C ALA A 101 -19.69 -12.19 0.77
N LEU A 102 -20.84 -11.64 0.33
CA LEU A 102 -21.22 -10.23 0.56
C LEU A 102 -21.35 -9.90 2.05
N VAL A 103 -22.04 -10.76 2.81
CA VAL A 103 -22.21 -10.62 4.27
C VAL A 103 -20.86 -10.64 4.99
N ARG A 104 -19.94 -11.53 4.57
CA ARG A 104 -18.59 -11.57 5.15
C ARG A 104 -17.80 -10.29 4.88
N ALA A 105 -17.87 -9.74 3.67
CA ALA A 105 -17.22 -8.47 3.34
C ALA A 105 -17.81 -7.28 4.13
N ALA A 106 -19.14 -7.20 4.25
CA ALA A 106 -19.80 -6.17 5.05
C ALA A 106 -19.43 -6.26 6.55
N LYS A 107 -19.30 -7.48 7.09
CA LYS A 107 -18.84 -7.69 8.46
C LYS A 107 -17.41 -7.17 8.68
N ALA A 108 -16.49 -7.45 7.74
CA ALA A 108 -15.13 -6.93 7.82
C ALA A 108 -15.10 -5.39 7.80
N CYS A 109 -15.96 -4.75 7.00
CA CYS A 109 -16.08 -3.29 6.98
C CYS A 109 -16.51 -2.76 8.35
N HIS A 110 -17.53 -3.36 8.97
CA HIS A 110 -17.96 -3.00 10.32
C HIS A 110 -16.83 -3.14 11.35
N ASP A 111 -16.15 -4.30 11.36
CA ASP A 111 -15.13 -4.62 12.35
C ASP A 111 -13.90 -3.69 12.19
N ALA A 112 -13.47 -3.46 10.95
CA ALA A 112 -12.38 -2.53 10.63
C ALA A 112 -12.73 -1.08 10.99
N SER A 113 -13.90 -0.59 10.54
CA SER A 113 -14.35 0.79 10.82
C SER A 113 -14.40 1.07 12.32
N THR A 114 -14.93 0.11 13.10
CA THR A 114 -14.99 0.20 14.56
C THR A 114 -13.59 0.24 15.18
N ALA A 115 -12.68 -0.64 14.74
CA ALA A 115 -11.34 -0.73 15.30
C ALA A 115 -10.46 0.51 15.00
N TYR A 116 -10.49 1.00 13.75
CA TYR A 116 -9.76 2.19 13.35
C TYR A 116 -10.44 3.50 13.80
N GLY A 117 -11.73 3.45 14.16
CA GLY A 117 -12.51 4.65 14.49
C GLY A 117 -12.77 5.54 13.27
N CYS A 118 -12.87 4.94 12.09
CA CYS A 118 -13.04 5.62 10.80
C CYS A 118 -14.41 5.26 10.23
N PRO A 119 -15.44 6.12 10.32
CA PRO A 119 -16.80 5.78 9.91
C PRO A 119 -16.97 5.73 8.38
N PHE A 120 -17.79 4.82 7.90
CA PHE A 120 -18.34 4.88 6.55
C PHE A 120 -19.40 5.98 6.47
N ILE A 121 -19.23 6.96 5.58
CA ILE A 121 -20.16 8.11 5.44
C ILE A 121 -20.95 8.10 4.14
N SER A 122 -20.57 7.26 3.19
CA SER A 122 -21.19 7.12 1.88
C SER A 122 -20.77 5.78 1.28
N GLY A 123 -21.56 5.24 0.37
CA GLY A 123 -21.20 4.05 -0.36
C GLY A 123 -22.16 3.77 -1.50
N LYS A 124 -21.90 2.70 -2.24
CA LYS A 124 -22.75 2.20 -3.32
C LYS A 124 -22.60 0.70 -3.47
N ASP A 125 -23.70 0.04 -3.82
CA ASP A 125 -23.69 -1.33 -4.30
C ASP A 125 -24.09 -1.40 -5.79
N SER A 126 -23.42 -2.29 -6.51
CA SER A 126 -23.77 -2.76 -7.84
C SER A 126 -23.86 -4.27 -7.77
N LEU A 127 -25.08 -4.81 -7.66
CA LEU A 127 -25.36 -6.23 -7.57
C LEU A 127 -25.78 -6.78 -8.94
N ASN A 128 -25.79 -8.12 -9.08
CA ASN A 128 -26.11 -8.81 -10.34
C ASN A 128 -25.10 -8.55 -11.47
N ASN A 129 -23.84 -8.28 -11.13
CA ASN A 129 -22.76 -8.16 -12.11
C ASN A 129 -22.38 -9.54 -12.67
N GLU A 130 -23.24 -10.06 -13.53
CA GLU A 130 -23.09 -11.36 -14.14
C GLU A 130 -23.50 -11.31 -15.61
N TYR A 131 -22.88 -12.16 -16.40
CA TYR A 131 -23.23 -12.36 -17.80
C TYR A 131 -23.67 -13.80 -18.02
N ARG A 132 -24.86 -13.98 -18.60
CA ARG A 132 -25.39 -15.30 -18.95
C ARG A 132 -25.21 -15.57 -20.45
N VAL A 133 -24.51 -16.65 -20.77
CA VAL A 133 -24.30 -17.13 -22.13
C VAL A 133 -24.73 -18.60 -22.22
N GLY A 134 -25.87 -18.85 -22.87
CA GLY A 134 -26.53 -20.15 -22.84
C GLY A 134 -26.84 -20.57 -21.40
N ASP A 135 -26.39 -21.76 -21.02
CA ASP A 135 -26.56 -22.31 -19.66
C ASP A 135 -25.43 -21.92 -18.69
N LYS A 136 -24.45 -21.12 -19.13
CA LYS A 136 -23.33 -20.66 -18.29
C LYS A 136 -23.58 -19.25 -17.78
N THR A 137 -23.36 -19.06 -16.49
CA THR A 137 -23.33 -17.73 -15.87
C THR A 137 -21.91 -17.41 -15.45
N ILE A 138 -21.38 -16.30 -15.94
CA ILE A 138 -20.08 -15.75 -15.59
C ILE A 138 -20.33 -14.61 -14.61
N SER A 139 -19.98 -14.82 -13.34
CA SER A 139 -20.01 -13.75 -12.32
C SER A 139 -18.67 -13.06 -12.25
N ILE A 140 -18.65 -11.75 -11.99
CA ILE A 140 -17.44 -11.08 -11.57
C ILE A 140 -16.93 -11.67 -10.24
N PRO A 141 -15.63 -11.55 -9.94
CA PRO A 141 -15.14 -11.80 -8.59
C PRO A 141 -15.74 -10.78 -7.60
N PRO A 142 -15.96 -11.19 -6.32
CA PRO A 142 -16.03 -10.28 -5.19
C PRO A 142 -15.09 -9.08 -5.33
N THR A 143 -15.64 -7.88 -5.52
CA THR A 143 -14.84 -6.67 -5.70
C THR A 143 -15.37 -5.58 -4.80
N LEU A 144 -14.49 -5.07 -3.94
CA LEU A 144 -14.78 -3.98 -3.02
C LEU A 144 -13.70 -2.93 -3.12
N LEU A 145 -14.07 -1.75 -3.60
CA LEU A 145 -13.23 -0.57 -3.54
C LEU A 145 -13.54 0.18 -2.26
N ILE A 146 -12.55 0.32 -1.40
CA ILE A 146 -12.61 1.22 -0.25
C ILE A 146 -11.90 2.51 -0.63
N SER A 147 -12.54 3.64 -0.36
CA SER A 147 -11.87 4.95 -0.42
C SER A 147 -11.79 5.53 0.98
N ALA A 148 -10.66 6.15 1.30
CA ALA A 148 -10.50 6.92 2.53
C ALA A 148 -10.32 8.40 2.18
N MET A 149 -11.00 9.25 2.94
CA MET A 149 -10.92 10.71 2.84
C MET A 149 -10.46 11.26 4.19
N GLY A 150 -9.28 11.86 4.20
CA GLY A 150 -8.64 12.41 5.39
C GLY A 150 -8.43 13.92 5.32
N ILE A 151 -8.41 14.58 6.48
CA ILE A 151 -8.04 16.00 6.57
C ILE A 151 -6.56 16.11 6.92
N MET A 152 -5.77 16.74 6.05
CA MET A 152 -4.39 17.12 6.35
C MET A 152 -4.36 18.55 6.91
N SER A 153 -3.69 18.75 8.04
CA SER A 153 -3.58 20.07 8.68
C SER A 153 -2.63 21.02 7.96
N ASP A 154 -1.59 20.50 7.31
CA ASP A 154 -0.59 21.26 6.57
C ASP A 154 -0.06 20.46 5.37
N VAL A 155 -0.48 20.84 4.17
CA VAL A 155 -0.12 20.18 2.91
C VAL A 155 1.36 20.27 2.57
N ARG A 156 2.11 21.21 3.16
CA ARG A 156 3.57 21.31 2.96
C ARG A 156 4.34 20.15 3.62
N LYS A 157 3.67 19.41 4.51
CA LYS A 157 4.21 18.22 5.17
C LYS A 157 3.85 16.93 4.44
N ALA A 158 3.13 17.01 3.32
CA ALA A 158 2.81 15.85 2.52
C ALA A 158 4.09 15.10 2.11
N LYS A 159 3.94 13.79 1.99
CA LYS A 159 5.02 12.86 1.61
C LYS A 159 4.70 12.22 0.27
N THR A 160 5.74 11.78 -0.39
CA THR A 160 5.68 10.94 -1.59
C THR A 160 6.64 9.78 -1.40
N MET A 161 6.43 8.70 -2.14
CA MET A 161 7.15 7.45 -1.99
C MET A 161 8.59 7.50 -2.52
N ASP A 162 8.89 8.38 -3.47
CA ASP A 162 10.17 8.35 -4.19
C ASP A 162 11.37 8.61 -3.27
N ALA A 163 12.45 7.85 -3.47
CA ALA A 163 13.68 8.00 -2.69
C ALA A 163 14.27 9.41 -2.86
N LYS A 164 14.68 10.04 -1.75
CA LYS A 164 15.02 11.47 -1.69
C LYS A 164 16.49 11.77 -1.54
N GLY A 165 17.31 10.87 -1.01
CA GLY A 165 18.74 11.16 -0.91
C GLY A 165 19.66 9.98 -0.58
N VAL A 166 20.83 10.03 -1.18
CA VAL A 166 21.96 9.13 -0.92
C VAL A 166 22.35 9.13 0.56
N GLY A 167 22.71 7.96 1.07
CA GLY A 167 23.07 7.73 2.47
C GLY A 167 21.88 7.75 3.44
N SER A 168 20.64 7.80 2.93
CA SER A 168 19.47 7.52 3.75
C SER A 168 19.38 6.05 4.10
N LEU A 169 18.74 5.78 5.23
CA LEU A 169 18.39 4.45 5.69
C LEU A 169 16.99 4.08 5.18
N ILE A 170 16.84 2.83 4.75
CA ILE A 170 15.55 2.23 4.38
C ILE A 170 15.11 1.31 5.51
N TYR A 171 13.91 1.55 6.04
CA TYR A 171 13.29 0.70 7.04
C TYR A 171 12.01 0.07 6.49
N VAL A 172 11.72 -1.14 6.95
CA VAL A 172 10.36 -1.69 6.93
C VAL A 172 9.74 -1.51 8.30
N VAL A 173 8.47 -1.09 8.34
CA VAL A 173 7.65 -1.07 9.55
C VAL A 173 6.48 -2.02 9.33
N GLY A 174 6.22 -2.90 10.30
CA GLY A 174 5.28 -4.01 10.21
C GLY A 174 5.95 -5.38 10.08
N LYS A 175 5.14 -6.45 10.10
CA LYS A 175 5.61 -7.84 10.05
C LYS A 175 5.25 -8.50 8.72
N THR A 176 6.14 -9.36 8.25
CA THR A 176 5.89 -10.22 7.09
C THR A 176 5.52 -11.63 7.55
N PHE A 177 4.48 -12.19 6.92
CA PHE A 177 4.01 -13.57 7.10
C PHE A 177 4.04 -14.31 5.76
N ASP A 178 3.89 -15.64 5.77
CA ASP A 178 3.76 -16.45 4.55
C ASP A 178 2.35 -16.35 3.95
N GLU A 179 2.03 -15.15 3.46
CA GLU A 179 0.70 -14.73 3.01
C GLU A 179 0.69 -14.35 1.52
N LEU A 180 1.00 -15.33 0.66
CA LEU A 180 0.98 -15.17 -0.80
C LEU A 180 -0.37 -15.54 -1.44
N GLY A 181 -1.37 -15.96 -0.67
CA GLY A 181 -2.69 -16.34 -1.18
C GLY A 181 -3.39 -15.16 -1.86
N GLY A 182 -3.64 -15.29 -3.16
CA GLY A 182 -4.25 -14.25 -4.00
C GLY A 182 -3.25 -13.21 -4.52
N SER A 183 -1.97 -13.31 -4.16
CA SER A 183 -0.94 -12.31 -4.50
C SER A 183 -0.67 -12.16 -5.99
N HIS A 184 -0.07 -11.03 -6.35
CA HIS A 184 0.46 -10.81 -7.69
C HIS A 184 1.57 -11.80 -8.03
N TYR A 185 2.42 -12.15 -7.07
CA TYR A 185 3.49 -13.14 -7.26
C TYR A 185 2.94 -14.52 -7.66
N TYR A 186 1.89 -15.01 -6.98
CA TYR A 186 1.23 -16.25 -7.39
C TYR A 186 0.48 -16.09 -8.71
N LEU A 187 -0.15 -14.94 -8.97
CA LEU A 187 -0.78 -14.67 -10.27
C LEU A 187 0.19 -14.86 -11.44
N VAL A 188 1.40 -14.30 -11.38
CA VAL A 188 2.39 -14.42 -12.48
C VAL A 188 2.91 -15.85 -12.64
N HIS A 189 2.80 -16.68 -11.62
CA HIS A 189 3.12 -18.12 -11.66
C HIS A 189 1.91 -19.00 -12.01
N GLY A 190 0.73 -18.42 -12.27
CA GLY A 190 -0.49 -19.18 -12.57
C GLY A 190 -1.10 -19.86 -11.34
N GLU A 191 -0.77 -19.40 -10.15
CA GLU A 191 -1.23 -19.93 -8.86
C GLU A 191 -2.19 -18.96 -8.15
N ILE A 192 -2.97 -19.52 -7.21
CA ILE A 192 -3.84 -18.75 -6.31
C ILE A 192 -3.39 -18.85 -4.85
N GLY A 193 -2.90 -20.00 -4.40
CA GLY A 193 -2.58 -20.24 -2.99
C GLY A 193 -3.82 -20.26 -2.09
N CYS A 194 -3.60 -20.27 -0.77
CA CYS A 194 -4.66 -20.33 0.24
C CYS A 194 -4.46 -19.38 1.44
N ASN A 195 -3.22 -18.96 1.70
CA ASN A 195 -2.87 -18.11 2.84
C ASN A 195 -3.08 -16.63 2.46
N VAL A 196 -4.33 -16.17 2.47
CA VAL A 196 -4.66 -14.76 2.20
C VAL A 196 -4.10 -13.85 3.31
N PRO A 197 -3.60 -12.64 3.00
CA PRO A 197 -3.17 -11.68 4.00
C PRO A 197 -4.26 -11.35 5.02
N ARG A 198 -3.89 -11.33 6.31
CA ARG A 198 -4.80 -10.99 7.41
C ARG A 198 -4.40 -9.69 8.08
N VAL A 199 -5.39 -8.94 8.57
CA VAL A 199 -5.17 -7.66 9.26
C VAL A 199 -5.34 -7.85 10.77
N SER A 200 -4.31 -7.50 11.54
CA SER A 200 -4.43 -7.28 12.98
C SER A 200 -4.78 -5.82 13.22
N PHE A 201 -6.07 -5.49 13.45
CA PHE A 201 -6.49 -4.09 13.56
C PHE A 201 -5.80 -3.34 14.71
N VAL A 202 -5.44 -4.05 15.79
CA VAL A 202 -4.73 -3.46 16.93
C VAL A 202 -3.31 -3.07 16.55
N ASP A 203 -2.55 -4.00 15.95
CA ASP A 203 -1.19 -3.72 15.50
C ASP A 203 -1.20 -2.66 14.40
N ALA A 204 -2.18 -2.74 13.50
CA ALA A 204 -2.31 -1.83 12.38
C ALA A 204 -2.48 -0.38 12.82
N ARG A 205 -3.40 -0.16 13.77
CA ARG A 205 -3.63 1.15 14.37
C ARG A 205 -2.36 1.68 15.05
N CYS A 206 -1.67 0.86 15.85
CA CYS A 206 -0.43 1.25 16.52
C CYS A 206 0.67 1.65 15.54
N ILE A 207 0.86 0.89 14.45
CA ILE A 207 1.83 1.19 13.39
C ILE A 207 1.49 2.50 12.70
N MET A 208 0.25 2.66 12.24
CA MET A 208 -0.20 3.87 11.53
C MET A 208 -0.12 5.13 12.41
N GLU A 209 -0.48 5.04 13.69
CA GLU A 209 -0.38 6.15 14.64
C GLU A 209 1.10 6.53 14.91
N SER A 210 1.98 5.53 15.04
CA SER A 210 3.43 5.73 15.24
C SER A 210 4.06 6.42 14.02
N LEU A 211 3.77 5.94 12.81
CA LEU A 211 4.25 6.54 11.56
C LEU A 211 3.71 7.95 11.34
N SER A 212 2.43 8.18 11.64
CA SER A 212 1.85 9.53 11.63
C SER A 212 2.59 10.46 12.59
N GLY A 213 2.97 9.97 13.78
CA GLY A 213 3.77 10.68 14.76
C GLY A 213 5.17 11.05 14.24
N ALA A 214 5.88 10.09 13.66
CA ALA A 214 7.19 10.30 13.04
C ALA A 214 7.13 11.28 11.87
N SER A 215 6.10 11.19 11.03
CA SER A 215 5.87 12.11 9.91
C SER A 215 5.65 13.55 10.41
N ARG A 216 4.79 13.75 11.42
CA ARG A 216 4.56 15.08 12.03
C ARG A 216 5.82 15.71 12.63
N LYS A 217 6.71 14.88 13.19
CA LYS A 217 8.02 15.27 13.74
C LYS A 217 9.07 15.55 12.66
N GLY A 218 8.77 15.31 11.39
CA GLY A 218 9.70 15.54 10.28
C GLY A 218 10.82 14.52 10.18
N LEU A 219 10.62 13.31 10.73
CA LEU A 219 11.68 12.29 10.79
C LEU A 219 11.88 11.55 9.46
N LEU A 220 10.81 11.46 8.66
CA LEU A 220 10.72 10.66 7.45
C LEU A 220 10.99 11.53 6.21
N ARG A 221 11.78 11.03 5.26
CA ARG A 221 12.00 11.66 3.95
C ARG A 221 10.91 11.26 2.95
N SER A 222 10.65 9.96 2.86
CA SER A 222 9.60 9.35 2.05
C SER A 222 8.94 8.21 2.84
N ILE A 223 7.74 7.83 2.41
CA ILE A 223 6.95 6.72 2.95
C ILE A 223 6.23 6.10 1.76
N HIS A 224 6.21 4.78 1.70
CA HIS A 224 5.47 4.01 0.71
C HIS A 224 4.80 2.83 1.42
N ASP A 225 3.58 2.49 1.03
CA ASP A 225 2.93 1.29 1.53
C ASP A 225 3.48 0.01 0.87
N CYS A 226 3.28 -1.15 1.51
CA CYS A 226 3.57 -2.44 0.89
C CYS A 226 2.25 -3.12 0.50
N SER A 227 1.88 -3.04 -0.77
CA SER A 227 0.67 -3.63 -1.37
C SER A 227 1.04 -4.79 -2.29
N GLU A 228 0.49 -4.85 -3.51
CA GLU A 228 0.76 -5.91 -4.48
C GLU A 228 2.25 -6.04 -4.81
N GLY A 229 2.77 -7.26 -4.73
CA GLY A 229 4.19 -7.53 -4.94
C GLY A 229 5.11 -7.22 -3.74
N GLY A 230 4.56 -6.76 -2.63
CA GLY A 230 5.24 -6.72 -1.33
C GLY A 230 6.44 -5.77 -1.26
N ILE A 231 7.41 -6.11 -0.40
CA ILE A 231 8.60 -5.28 -0.13
C ILE A 231 9.41 -5.06 -1.40
N GLY A 232 9.53 -6.10 -2.24
CA GLY A 232 10.34 -6.03 -3.45
C GLY A 232 9.84 -4.97 -4.43
N VAL A 233 8.53 -4.96 -4.70
CA VAL A 233 7.92 -3.96 -5.59
C VAL A 233 7.97 -2.59 -4.94
N ALA A 234 7.56 -2.45 -3.68
CA ALA A 234 7.58 -1.15 -2.99
C ALA A 234 8.98 -0.49 -3.04
N CYS A 235 10.05 -1.23 -2.66
CA CYS A 235 11.41 -0.69 -2.74
C CYS A 235 11.84 -0.37 -4.18
N ALA A 236 11.49 -1.20 -5.16
CA ALA A 236 11.79 -0.92 -6.57
C ALA A 236 11.09 0.36 -7.05
N GLU A 237 9.82 0.56 -6.71
CA GLU A 237 9.05 1.76 -7.04
C GLU A 237 9.66 3.01 -6.43
N MET A 238 10.05 2.96 -5.15
CA MET A 238 10.77 4.07 -4.50
C MET A 238 12.08 4.40 -5.22
N ALA A 239 12.87 3.37 -5.58
CA ALA A 239 14.17 3.52 -6.22
C ALA A 239 14.06 4.19 -7.60
N PHE A 240 13.23 3.64 -8.50
CA PHE A 240 13.14 4.17 -9.87
C PHE A 240 12.37 5.49 -9.97
N ALA A 241 11.47 5.78 -9.02
CA ALA A 241 10.79 7.06 -8.95
C ALA A 241 11.73 8.15 -8.42
N GLY A 242 12.62 7.81 -7.48
CA GLY A 242 13.65 8.70 -6.96
C GLY A 242 14.86 8.86 -7.88
N GLY A 243 15.07 7.91 -8.79
CA GLY A 243 16.27 7.86 -9.63
C GLY A 243 17.54 7.57 -8.84
N LEU A 244 17.41 6.78 -7.76
CA LEU A 244 18.48 6.43 -6.84
C LEU A 244 18.55 4.91 -6.68
N GLY A 245 19.74 4.39 -6.38
CA GLY A 245 19.92 2.98 -6.05
C GLY A 245 19.40 2.67 -4.65
N ILE A 246 18.95 1.44 -4.43
CA ILE A 246 18.53 0.94 -3.13
C ILE A 246 19.09 -0.47 -2.94
N GLU A 247 19.83 -0.67 -1.85
CA GLU A 247 20.22 -1.99 -1.37
C GLU A 247 19.40 -2.33 -0.12
N ILE A 248 18.81 -3.54 -0.10
CA ILE A 248 18.11 -4.10 1.07
C ILE A 248 18.58 -5.50 1.42
N ASP A 249 18.46 -5.87 2.69
CA ASP A 249 18.78 -7.20 3.24
C ASP A 249 17.54 -7.79 3.93
N LEU A 250 17.08 -8.94 3.42
CA LEU A 250 15.88 -9.62 3.90
C LEU A 250 16.04 -10.23 5.29
N SER A 251 17.27 -10.44 5.78
CA SER A 251 17.51 -10.92 7.15
C SER A 251 17.07 -9.92 8.23
N HIS A 252 16.88 -8.65 7.85
CA HIS A 252 16.39 -7.61 8.74
C HIS A 252 14.87 -7.41 8.73
N VAL A 253 14.12 -8.17 7.91
CA VAL A 253 12.67 -8.06 7.85
C VAL A 253 12.05 -8.65 9.12
N PRO A 254 11.21 -7.91 9.87
CA PRO A 254 10.47 -8.48 11.00
C PRO A 254 9.49 -9.54 10.50
N LEU A 255 9.65 -10.77 10.97
CA LEU A 255 8.77 -11.88 10.62
C LEU A 255 7.72 -12.11 11.72
N GLY A 256 6.50 -12.45 11.31
CA GLY A 256 5.43 -12.87 12.22
C GLY A 256 5.50 -14.35 12.57
N ASP A 257 5.88 -15.17 11.59
CA ASP A 257 6.17 -16.60 11.70
C ASP A 257 7.47 -16.91 10.96
N PRO A 258 8.18 -18.03 11.26
CA PRO A 258 9.36 -18.41 10.50
C PRO A 258 9.08 -18.60 9.00
N ILE A 259 9.87 -17.94 8.15
CA ILE A 259 9.83 -18.08 6.69
C ILE A 259 11.25 -18.41 6.23
N GLU A 260 11.41 -19.52 5.51
CA GLU A 260 12.73 -20.01 5.08
C GLU A 260 13.13 -19.57 3.65
N ARG A 261 12.20 -18.96 2.93
CA ARG A 261 12.32 -18.65 1.49
C ARG A 261 12.37 -17.15 1.25
N ASP A 262 13.44 -16.70 0.60
CA ASP A 262 13.66 -15.28 0.27
C ASP A 262 12.53 -14.70 -0.59
N ASP A 263 12.04 -15.44 -1.57
CA ASP A 263 10.95 -15.00 -2.45
C ASP A 263 9.63 -14.77 -1.68
N LYS A 264 9.36 -15.58 -0.66
CA LYS A 264 8.19 -15.39 0.21
C LYS A 264 8.30 -14.14 1.06
N ILE A 265 9.49 -13.84 1.60
CA ILE A 265 9.71 -12.61 2.36
C ILE A 265 9.60 -11.39 1.45
N LEU A 266 10.19 -11.47 0.26
CA LEU A 266 10.26 -10.37 -0.69
C LEU A 266 8.89 -9.99 -1.27
N PHE A 267 8.08 -11.00 -1.64
CA PHE A 267 6.85 -10.81 -2.39
C PHE A 267 5.55 -11.05 -1.60
N SER A 268 5.63 -11.48 -0.32
CA SER A 268 4.43 -11.55 0.51
C SER A 268 3.73 -10.20 0.59
N GLU A 269 2.40 -10.22 0.54
CA GLU A 269 1.53 -9.04 0.53
C GLU A 269 0.90 -8.82 1.92
N SER A 270 1.58 -9.27 2.99
CA SER A 270 1.15 -9.02 4.38
C SER A 270 0.80 -7.55 4.60
N ASN A 271 -0.37 -7.34 5.21
CA ASN A 271 -0.95 -6.02 5.44
C ASN A 271 -0.18 -5.18 6.47
N THR A 272 -0.55 -3.90 6.56
CA THR A 272 0.00 -2.93 7.50
C THR A 272 1.53 -2.85 7.50
N ARG A 273 2.13 -2.91 6.32
CA ARG A 273 3.56 -2.69 6.13
C ARG A 273 3.83 -1.42 5.33
N PHE A 274 4.95 -0.79 5.67
CA PHE A 274 5.44 0.42 5.03
C PHE A 274 6.94 0.31 4.82
N ILE A 275 7.42 0.83 3.69
CA ILE A 275 8.82 1.17 3.50
C ILE A 275 8.98 2.67 3.78
N VAL A 276 9.96 3.02 4.60
CA VAL A 276 10.25 4.42 4.93
C VAL A 276 11.72 4.76 4.75
N GLU A 277 11.96 5.94 4.21
CA GLU A 277 13.30 6.51 4.13
C GLU A 277 13.54 7.46 5.30
N VAL A 278 14.62 7.22 6.04
CA VAL A 278 15.03 8.01 7.19
C VAL A 278 16.44 8.53 6.93
N GLY A 279 16.64 9.85 7.01
CA GLY A 279 17.99 10.40 6.93
C GLY A 279 18.82 9.99 8.15
N GLU A 280 20.11 9.68 7.97
CA GLU A 280 21.00 9.18 9.04
C GLU A 280 20.91 9.98 10.35
N ARG A 281 20.81 11.31 10.27
CA ARG A 281 20.70 12.20 11.44
C ARG A 281 19.44 11.96 12.28
N ASN A 282 18.37 11.43 11.68
CA ASN A 282 17.10 11.17 12.34
C ASN A 282 16.98 9.73 12.86
N ARG A 283 17.97 8.86 12.59
CA ARG A 283 17.95 7.43 12.91
C ARG A 283 17.47 7.13 14.33
N LEU A 284 18.21 7.63 15.33
CA LEU A 284 17.93 7.34 16.73
C LEU A 284 16.54 7.84 17.17
N GLN A 285 16.11 8.98 16.64
CA GLN A 285 14.80 9.54 16.97
C GLN A 285 13.66 8.75 16.32
N PHE A 286 13.85 8.27 15.09
CA PHE A 286 12.90 7.40 14.41
C PHE A 286 12.78 6.06 15.13
N GLU A 287 13.89 5.39 15.43
CA GLU A 287 13.91 4.10 16.14
C GLU A 287 13.24 4.23 17.53
N ALA A 288 13.46 5.35 18.23
CA ALA A 288 12.80 5.62 19.51
C ALA A 288 11.27 5.84 19.38
N GLU A 289 10.81 6.39 18.26
CA GLU A 289 9.38 6.55 17.94
C GLU A 289 8.73 5.20 17.58
N MET A 290 9.46 4.33 16.88
CA MET A 290 8.97 3.02 16.45
C MET A 290 9.12 1.91 17.51
N ARG A 291 9.71 2.19 18.69
CA ARG A 291 10.06 1.18 19.70
C ARG A 291 8.96 0.20 20.13
N ASN A 292 7.69 0.59 19.97
CA ASN A 292 6.53 -0.22 20.37
C ASN A 292 5.87 -0.96 19.20
N VAL A 293 6.43 -0.85 17.99
CA VAL A 293 5.92 -1.53 16.80
C VAL A 293 7.06 -2.30 16.13
N PRO A 294 6.76 -3.36 15.36
CA PRO A 294 7.78 -4.10 14.63
C PRO A 294 8.41 -3.23 13.54
N PHE A 295 9.73 -3.12 13.51
CA PHE A 295 10.45 -2.47 12.42
C PHE A 295 11.83 -3.11 12.22
N GLY A 296 12.39 -2.95 11.02
CA GLY A 296 13.72 -3.44 10.66
C GLY A 296 14.45 -2.47 9.74
N LEU A 297 15.75 -2.24 10.00
CA LEU A 297 16.63 -1.49 9.12
C LEU A 297 17.02 -2.37 7.94
N LEU A 298 16.37 -2.21 6.79
CA LEU A 298 16.57 -3.06 5.63
C LEU A 298 17.88 -2.75 4.90
N GLY A 299 18.25 -1.47 4.80
CA GLY A 299 19.44 -1.09 4.06
C GLY A 299 19.51 0.40 3.78
N THR A 300 20.00 0.79 2.60
CA THR A 300 20.40 2.17 2.31
C THR A 300 20.09 2.60 0.89
N VAL A 301 19.93 3.91 0.72
CA VAL A 301 19.85 4.57 -0.59
C VAL A 301 21.25 4.98 -1.03
N ASP A 302 21.61 4.74 -2.29
CA ASP A 302 22.89 5.11 -2.90
C ASP A 302 22.75 5.71 -4.31
N ASP A 303 23.88 6.02 -4.95
CA ASP A 303 23.96 6.60 -6.29
C ASP A 303 24.35 5.58 -7.37
N SER A 304 24.27 4.28 -7.09
CA SER A 304 24.64 3.22 -8.05
C SER A 304 23.73 3.17 -9.27
N GLY A 305 22.44 3.51 -9.10
CA GLY A 305 21.40 3.28 -10.11
C GLY A 305 20.90 1.83 -10.16
N ASP A 306 21.25 1.02 -9.16
CA ASP A 306 20.85 -0.39 -9.06
C ASP A 306 19.90 -0.64 -7.88
N PHE A 307 18.99 -1.59 -8.07
CA PHE A 307 18.22 -2.18 -6.99
C PHE A 307 18.79 -3.56 -6.65
N VAL A 308 19.26 -3.72 -5.42
CA VAL A 308 19.94 -4.93 -4.94
C VAL A 308 19.22 -5.49 -3.72
N VAL A 309 18.94 -6.79 -3.75
CA VAL A 309 18.34 -7.52 -2.62
C VAL A 309 19.29 -8.63 -2.18
N LYS A 310 19.71 -8.57 -0.92
CA LYS A 310 20.40 -9.67 -0.22
C LYS A 310 19.36 -10.55 0.46
N GLY A 311 19.39 -11.85 0.19
CA GLY A 311 18.57 -12.84 0.88
C GLY A 311 19.03 -13.07 2.32
N MET A 312 18.31 -13.90 3.07
CA MET A 312 18.58 -14.20 4.48
C MET A 312 19.98 -14.75 4.75
N THR A 313 20.63 -15.33 3.73
CA THR A 313 21.99 -15.88 3.81
C THR A 313 23.08 -14.86 3.44
N GLY A 314 22.71 -13.60 3.18
CA GLY A 314 23.59 -12.53 2.71
C GLY A 314 23.95 -12.60 1.22
N LYS A 315 23.50 -13.63 0.50
CA LYS A 315 23.69 -13.74 -0.95
C LYS A 315 22.77 -12.78 -1.69
N VAL A 316 23.26 -12.17 -2.77
CA VAL A 316 22.43 -11.36 -3.66
C VAL A 316 21.45 -12.29 -4.39
N VAL A 317 20.16 -12.02 -4.23
CA VAL A 317 19.05 -12.75 -4.86
C VAL A 317 18.37 -11.95 -5.97
N VAL A 318 18.48 -10.62 -5.93
CA VAL A 318 18.07 -9.70 -7.01
C VAL A 318 19.16 -8.65 -7.20
N SER A 319 19.51 -8.39 -8.46
CA SER A 319 20.31 -7.25 -8.88
C SER A 319 19.79 -6.82 -10.26
N ALA A 320 19.27 -5.60 -10.33
CA ALA A 320 18.68 -5.04 -11.55
C ALA A 320 18.91 -3.53 -11.58
N ASP A 321 19.12 -2.97 -12.77
CA ASP A 321 19.19 -1.53 -12.96
C ASP A 321 17.80 -0.89 -12.81
N ILE A 322 17.70 0.27 -12.17
CA ILE A 322 16.41 0.91 -11.89
C ILE A 322 15.69 1.36 -13.17
N ALA A 323 16.42 1.61 -14.27
CA ALA A 323 15.83 2.00 -15.54
C ALA A 323 15.09 0.81 -16.19
N GLY A 324 15.67 -0.39 -16.14
CA GLY A 324 15.07 -1.64 -16.58
C GLY A 324 13.84 -2.01 -15.77
N LEU A 325 13.87 -1.81 -14.45
CA LEU A 325 12.70 -1.99 -13.58
C LEU A 325 11.57 -1.03 -13.96
N LYS A 326 11.90 0.25 -14.15
CA LYS A 326 10.93 1.27 -14.58
C LYS A 326 10.32 0.97 -15.94
N GLU A 327 11.14 0.54 -16.90
CA GLU A 327 10.67 0.12 -18.22
C GLU A 327 9.70 -1.06 -18.11
N ALA A 328 10.04 -2.07 -17.31
CA ALA A 328 9.17 -3.22 -17.07
C ALA A 328 7.84 -2.82 -16.43
N TRP A 329 7.84 -1.86 -15.50
CA TRP A 329 6.65 -1.34 -14.83
C TRP A 329 5.77 -0.49 -15.78
N GLN A 330 6.37 0.35 -16.61
CA GLN A 330 5.62 1.26 -17.50
C GLN A 330 5.10 0.57 -18.77
N LYS A 331 5.86 -0.39 -19.33
CA LYS A 331 5.58 -1.01 -20.62
C LYS A 331 4.15 -1.58 -20.76
N PRO A 332 3.55 -2.27 -19.77
CA PRO A 332 2.20 -2.81 -19.89
C PRO A 332 1.10 -1.76 -20.13
N LEU A 333 1.34 -0.50 -19.73
CA LEU A 333 0.39 0.60 -19.83
C LEU A 333 0.85 1.74 -20.75
N ARG A 334 1.91 1.51 -21.55
CA ARG A 334 2.43 2.45 -22.54
C ARG A 334 1.69 2.24 -23.87
N TRP A 335 0.49 2.81 -23.95
CA TRP A 335 -0.35 2.86 -25.15
C TRP A 335 -0.19 4.21 -25.86
#